data_AF-A0A382X6C7-F1
#
_entry.id   AF-A0A382X6C7-F1
#
_cell.length_a   1.000
_cell.length_b   1.000
_cell.length_c   1.000
_cell.angle_alpha   90.00
_cell.angle_beta   90.00
_cell.angle_gamma   90.00
#
_symmetry.space_group_name_H-M   'P 1'
#
loop_
_entity.id
_entity.type
_entity.pdbx_description
1 polymer ?
#
loop_
_entity_poly.entity_id
_entity_poly.type
_entity_poly.pdbx_seq_one_letter_code
_entity_poly.pdbx_strand_id
1 'polypeptide(L)'
;ISIQGTVTNNGDITANMVRVVATLYDRDGNVVAVSESGTQPDYLRANDESFFLIPILDKTQTNKIVDYSLVAESEEYTAVPEFPLGSGILLVASLSAYIALTKNPSIVTRGLVRISNPRWILTRLR
;
A
#
# COMPACT_ATOMS: atom_id res chain seq x y z
N ILE A 1 3.14 -2.20 -29.68
CA ILE A 1 2.23 -2.72 -28.64
C ILE A 1 1.58 -1.51 -27.98
N SER A 2 0.36 -1.63 -27.48
CA SER A 2 -0.30 -0.59 -26.71
C SER A 2 -0.98 -1.21 -25.50
N ILE A 3 -0.96 -0.47 -24.39
CA ILE A 3 -1.73 -0.82 -23.19
C ILE A 3 -2.94 0.10 -23.17
N GLN A 4 -4.12 -0.47 -22.96
CA GLN A 4 -5.37 0.26 -22.92
C GLN A 4 -6.22 -0.22 -21.75
N GLY A 5 -7.05 0.68 -21.23
CA GLY A 5 -7.93 0.38 -20.11
C GLY A 5 -8.76 1.58 -19.72
N THR A 6 -9.36 1.47 -18.55
CA THR A 6 -10.19 2.52 -17.95
C THR A 6 -9.56 2.94 -16.63
N VAL A 7 -9.51 4.24 -16.38
CA VAL A 7 -9.17 4.82 -15.09
C VAL A 7 -10.43 5.40 -14.47
N THR A 8 -10.62 5.13 -13.17
CA THR A 8 -11.79 5.56 -12.41
C THR A 8 -11.34 6.52 -11.31
N ASN A 9 -12.01 7.66 -11.18
CA ASN A 9 -11.79 8.56 -10.06
C ASN A 9 -12.68 8.14 -8.89
N ASN A 10 -12.11 7.42 -7.91
CA ASN A 10 -12.82 6.99 -6.71
C ASN A 10 -12.87 8.07 -5.59
N GLY A 11 -12.43 9.29 -5.87
CA GLY A 11 -12.50 10.41 -4.94
C GLY A 11 -13.83 11.15 -5.00
N ASP A 12 -14.08 11.99 -4.00
CA ASP A 12 -15.28 12.82 -3.90
C ASP A 12 -15.17 14.15 -4.68
N ILE A 13 -14.01 14.44 -5.27
CA ILE A 13 -13.73 15.65 -6.04
C ILE A 13 -13.22 15.31 -7.44
N THR A 14 -13.31 16.28 -8.36
CA THR A 14 -12.71 16.15 -9.69
C THR A 14 -11.19 16.01 -9.59
N ALA A 15 -10.64 15.03 -10.30
CA ALA A 15 -9.20 14.84 -10.50
C ALA A 15 -8.76 15.58 -11.78
N ASN A 16 -7.75 16.43 -11.69
CA ASN A 16 -7.17 17.20 -12.79
C ASN A 16 -5.80 16.65 -13.17
N MET A 17 -5.42 16.91 -14.42
CA MET A 17 -4.18 16.40 -15.04
C MET A 17 -4.02 14.89 -14.85
N VAL A 18 -5.09 14.12 -15.12
CA VAL A 18 -5.07 12.67 -14.92
C VAL A 18 -4.14 12.02 -15.95
N ARG A 19 -3.15 11.27 -15.45
CA ARG A 19 -2.18 10.54 -16.26
C ARG A 19 -2.06 9.10 -15.80
N VAL A 20 -1.87 8.19 -16.75
CA VAL A 20 -1.58 6.79 -16.46
C VAL A 20 -0.16 6.51 -16.89
N VAL A 21 0.64 6.01 -15.94
CA VAL A 21 2.05 5.66 -16.11
C VAL A 21 2.17 4.14 -16.14
N ALA A 22 2.75 3.61 -17.21
CA ALA A 22 3.11 2.21 -17.37
C ALA A 22 4.61 2.04 -17.16
N THR A 23 4.99 1.21 -16.21
CA THR A 23 6.37 0.74 -16.03
C THR A 23 6.47 -0.69 -16.55
N LEU A 24 7.43 -0.93 -17.44
CA LEU A 24 7.60 -2.18 -18.16
C LEU A 24 8.82 -2.92 -17.63
N TYR A 25 8.69 -4.22 -17.37
CA TYR A 25 9.72 -5.05 -16.74
C TYR A 25 10.19 -6.20 -17.63
N ASP A 26 11.47 -6.56 -17.52
CA ASP A 26 12.00 -7.81 -18.06
C ASP A 26 11.74 -9.01 -17.15
N ARG A 27 12.23 -10.19 -17.54
CA ARG A 27 12.09 -11.43 -16.76
C ARG A 27 12.80 -11.41 -15.41
N ASP A 28 13.83 -10.56 -15.28
CA ASP A 28 14.62 -10.44 -14.06
C ASP A 28 14.03 -9.38 -13.11
N GLY A 29 12.96 -8.69 -13.54
CA GLY A 29 12.29 -7.63 -12.80
C GLY A 29 12.91 -6.24 -12.98
N ASN A 30 13.82 -6.05 -13.94
CA ASN A 30 14.40 -4.73 -14.20
C ASN A 30 13.46 -3.88 -15.05
N VAL A 31 13.44 -2.57 -14.78
CA VAL A 31 12.71 -1.60 -15.60
C VAL A 31 13.40 -1.45 -16.95
N VAL A 32 12.68 -1.82 -18.03
CA VAL A 32 13.19 -1.69 -19.40
C VAL A 32 12.68 -0.44 -20.10
N ALA A 33 11.51 0.06 -19.70
CA ALA A 33 10.93 1.28 -20.24
C ALA A 33 9.82 1.82 -19.33
N VAL A 34 9.59 3.12 -19.42
CA VAL A 34 8.45 3.82 -18.82
C VAL A 34 7.71 4.54 -19.94
N SER A 35 6.38 4.50 -19.93
CA SER A 35 5.53 5.19 -20.89
C SER A 35 4.31 5.74 -20.18
N GLU A 36 3.87 6.93 -20.58
CA GLU A 36 2.72 7.60 -19.97
C GLU A 36 1.73 8.07 -21.03
N SER A 37 0.48 8.24 -20.61
CA SER A 37 -0.56 8.86 -21.43
C SER A 37 -1.55 9.60 -20.53
N GLY A 38 -1.95 10.80 -20.93
CA GLY A 38 -3.03 11.53 -20.29
C GLY A 38 -4.39 10.98 -20.70
N THR A 39 -5.40 11.16 -19.85
CA THR A 39 -6.79 10.94 -20.27
C THR A 39 -7.26 12.08 -21.17
N GLN A 40 -8.28 11.81 -21.98
CA GLN A 40 -9.01 12.85 -22.70
C GLN A 40 -10.50 12.79 -22.30
N PRO A 41 -11.07 13.82 -21.65
CA PRO A 41 -10.45 15.09 -21.24
C PRO A 41 -9.37 14.93 -20.16
N ASP A 42 -8.59 15.99 -19.93
CA ASP A 42 -7.48 16.04 -18.95
C ASP A 42 -7.93 16.12 -17.49
N TYR A 43 -9.24 16.02 -17.25
CA TYR A 43 -9.87 15.94 -15.94
C TYR A 43 -10.83 14.75 -15.89
N LEU A 44 -11.10 14.25 -14.68
CA LEU A 44 -12.03 13.16 -14.41
C LEU A 44 -12.90 13.51 -13.19
N ARG A 45 -14.22 13.60 -13.39
CA ARG A 45 -15.14 13.95 -12.29
C ARG A 45 -15.16 12.85 -11.21
N ALA A 46 -15.62 13.22 -10.02
CA ALA A 46 -15.82 12.27 -8.93
C ALA A 46 -16.71 11.10 -9.38
N ASN A 47 -16.27 9.88 -9.10
CA ASN A 47 -16.93 8.61 -9.47
C ASN A 47 -17.11 8.38 -10.98
N ASP A 48 -16.37 9.13 -11.81
CA ASP A 48 -16.43 9.00 -13.27
C ASP A 48 -15.26 8.17 -13.80
N GLU A 49 -15.40 7.71 -15.03
CA GLU A 49 -14.44 6.83 -15.70
C GLU A 49 -13.97 7.41 -17.04
N SER A 50 -12.70 7.22 -17.35
CA SER A 50 -12.14 7.63 -18.65
C SER A 50 -11.22 6.57 -19.23
N PHE A 51 -11.26 6.46 -20.55
CA PHE A 51 -10.43 5.52 -21.30
C PHE A 51 -9.02 6.11 -21.51
N PHE A 52 -8.01 5.25 -21.41
CA PHE A 52 -6.63 5.61 -21.74
C PHE A 52 -6.01 4.62 -22.73
N LEU A 53 -5.04 5.12 -23.50
CA LEU A 53 -4.21 4.32 -24.39
C LEU A 53 -2.76 4.80 -24.29
N ILE A 54 -1.87 3.89 -23.90
CA ILE A 54 -0.42 4.12 -23.79
C ILE A 54 0.28 3.38 -24.95
N PRO A 55 0.78 4.10 -25.97
CA PRO A 55 1.55 3.48 -27.04
C PRO A 55 2.98 3.15 -26.55
N ILE A 56 3.41 1.89 -26.71
CA ILE A 56 4.80 1.48 -26.44
C ILE A 56 5.61 1.73 -27.72
N LEU A 57 6.36 2.83 -27.71
CA LEU A 57 7.10 3.31 -28.89
C LEU A 57 8.41 2.55 -29.13
N ASP A 58 9.07 2.09 -28.06
CA ASP A 58 10.35 1.39 -28.19
C ASP A 58 10.18 -0.09 -28.56
N LYS A 59 10.12 -0.32 -29.87
CA LYS A 59 10.01 -1.65 -30.48
C LYS A 59 11.23 -2.54 -30.19
N THR A 60 12.39 -1.96 -29.86
CA THR A 60 13.63 -2.74 -29.66
C THR A 60 13.65 -3.46 -28.31
N GLN A 61 13.03 -2.87 -27.28
CA GLN A 61 12.88 -3.49 -25.96
C GLN A 61 11.61 -4.35 -25.84
N THR A 62 10.70 -4.29 -26.82
CA THR A 62 9.40 -4.96 -26.77
C THR A 62 9.51 -6.48 -26.58
N ASN A 63 10.54 -7.12 -27.16
CA ASN A 63 10.77 -8.55 -27.01
C ASN A 63 11.29 -8.96 -25.62
N LYS A 64 11.75 -7.99 -24.81
CA LYS A 64 12.24 -8.22 -23.45
C LYS A 64 11.17 -7.99 -22.39
N ILE A 65 10.10 -7.26 -22.72
CA ILE A 65 9.00 -6.99 -21.80
C ILE A 65 8.26 -8.29 -21.51
N VAL A 66 8.15 -8.65 -20.24
CA VAL A 66 7.40 -9.82 -19.78
C VAL A 66 6.31 -9.45 -18.79
N ASP A 67 6.46 -8.31 -18.10
CA ASP A 67 5.46 -7.81 -17.16
C ASP A 67 5.35 -6.27 -17.21
N TYR A 68 4.29 -5.73 -16.62
CA TYR A 68 4.08 -4.29 -16.50
C TYR A 68 3.27 -3.93 -15.25
N SER A 69 3.50 -2.74 -14.72
CA SER A 69 2.67 -2.13 -13.67
C SER A 69 2.07 -0.82 -14.16
N LEU A 70 0.83 -0.55 -13.75
CA LEU A 70 0.11 0.69 -14.07
C LEU A 70 -0.15 1.49 -12.80
N VAL A 71 0.12 2.79 -12.87
CA VAL A 71 -0.19 3.76 -11.83
C VAL A 71 -0.97 4.90 -12.45
N ALA A 72 -2.07 5.30 -11.83
CA ALA A 72 -2.82 6.50 -12.20
C ALA A 72 -2.45 7.64 -11.24
N GLU A 73 -2.17 8.81 -11.78
CA GLU A 73 -1.80 10.02 -11.05
C GLU A 73 -2.72 11.17 -11.42
N SER A 74 -2.91 12.12 -10.50
CA SER A 74 -3.61 13.39 -10.69
C SER A 74 -3.09 14.43 -9.71
N GLU A 75 -3.39 15.72 -9.92
CA GLU A 75 -2.97 16.79 -9.00
C GLU A 75 -3.57 16.64 -7.60
N GLU A 76 -4.79 16.09 -7.51
CA GLU A 76 -5.53 15.83 -6.27
C GLU A 76 -5.20 14.47 -5.66
N TYR A 77 -4.43 13.63 -6.36
CA TYR A 77 -4.03 12.33 -5.83
C TYR A 77 -3.04 12.55 -4.68
N THR A 78 -3.55 12.59 -3.47
CA THR A 78 -2.73 12.53 -2.27
C THR A 78 -2.41 11.07 -1.99
N ALA A 79 -1.13 10.69 -1.98
CA ALA A 79 -0.72 9.41 -1.45
C ALA A 79 -1.15 9.38 0.03
N VAL A 80 -2.24 8.69 0.34
CA VAL A 80 -2.70 8.49 1.72
C VAL A 80 -1.54 7.80 2.45
N PRO A 81 -1.00 8.39 3.53
CA PRO A 81 0.09 7.79 4.25
C PRO A 81 -0.28 6.36 4.65
N GLU A 82 0.62 5.42 4.39
CA GLU A 82 0.49 3.98 4.70
C GLU A 82 0.31 3.67 6.20
N PHE A 83 0.27 4.70 7.03
CA PHE A 83 0.01 4.67 8.44
C PHE A 83 -1.30 5.41 8.76
N PRO A 84 -2.45 4.70 8.82
CA PRO A 84 -3.69 5.32 9.28
C PRO A 84 -3.53 5.90 10.69
N LEU A 85 -4.35 6.90 11.04
CA LEU A 85 -4.27 7.70 12.27
C LEU A 85 -4.32 6.91 13.62
N GLY A 86 -4.37 5.58 13.61
CA GLY A 86 -4.24 4.71 14.80
C GLY A 86 -2.96 3.87 14.86
N SER A 87 -2.21 3.75 13.77
CA SER A 87 -0.99 2.93 13.69
C SER A 87 0.14 3.43 14.60
N GLY A 88 0.20 4.74 14.85
CA GLY A 88 1.12 5.32 15.83
C GLY A 88 0.91 4.77 17.25
N ILE A 89 -0.35 4.58 17.68
CA ILE A 89 -0.65 4.01 19.00
C ILE A 89 -0.21 2.55 19.07
N LEU A 90 -0.49 1.76 18.01
CA LEU A 90 -0.05 0.37 17.94
C LEU A 90 1.48 0.24 17.97
N LEU A 91 2.19 1.14 17.29
CA LEU A 91 3.65 1.17 17.30
C LEU A 91 4.21 1.55 18.69
N VAL A 92 3.64 2.57 19.34
CA VAL A 92 4.03 2.95 20.71
C VAL A 92 3.76 1.81 21.68
N ALA A 93 2.60 1.15 21.60
CA ALA A 93 2.24 0.02 22.44
C ALA A 93 3.14 -1.19 22.22
N SER A 94 3.43 -1.55 20.97
CA SER A 94 4.29 -2.69 20.63
C SER A 94 5.73 -2.48 21.09
N LEU A 95 6.28 -1.27 20.88
CA LEU A 95 7.63 -0.93 21.34
C LEU A 95 7.71 -0.91 22.87
N SER A 96 6.69 -0.35 23.53
CA SER A 96 6.61 -0.34 25.00
C SER A 96 6.55 -1.75 25.58
N ALA A 97 5.73 -2.63 24.98
CA ALA A 97 5.65 -4.04 25.37
C ALA A 97 6.98 -4.75 25.13
N TYR A 98 7.61 -4.58 23.97
CA TYR A 98 8.92 -5.17 23.67
C TYR A 98 9.97 -4.77 24.71
N ILE A 99 10.06 -3.47 25.03
CA ILE A 99 10.98 -2.97 26.06
C ILE A 99 10.63 -3.56 27.43
N ALA A 100 9.36 -3.62 27.82
CA ALA A 100 8.96 -4.19 29.11
C ALA A 100 9.34 -5.67 29.23
N LEU A 101 9.11 -6.45 28.17
CA LEU A 101 9.45 -7.88 28.13
C LEU A 101 10.97 -8.11 28.14
N THR A 102 11.73 -7.31 27.39
CA THR A 102 13.18 -7.50 27.25
C THR A 102 13.98 -6.92 28.40
N LYS A 103 13.57 -5.77 28.95
CA LYS A 103 14.32 -5.06 30.00
C LYS A 103 14.14 -5.67 31.39
N ASN A 104 13.03 -6.36 31.66
CA ASN A 104 12.73 -6.96 32.96
C ASN A 104 12.11 -8.39 32.85
N PRO A 105 12.83 -9.38 32.30
CA PRO A 105 12.27 -10.72 32.05
C PRO A 105 11.86 -11.45 33.34
N SER A 106 12.52 -11.16 34.46
CA SER A 106 12.26 -11.79 35.77
C SER A 106 10.96 -11.34 36.45
N ILE A 107 10.42 -10.17 36.08
CA ILE A 107 9.14 -9.66 36.60
C ILE A 107 7.99 -10.25 35.80
N VAL A 108 8.15 -10.34 34.48
CA VAL A 108 7.14 -10.91 33.56
C VAL A 108 6.96 -12.41 33.81
N THR A 109 8.06 -13.16 33.96
CA THR A 109 8.00 -14.59 34.31
C THR A 109 7.34 -14.84 35.67
N ARG A 110 7.62 -14.02 36.68
CA ARG A 110 6.93 -14.10 37.99
C ARG A 110 5.44 -13.79 37.90
N GLY A 111 5.04 -12.82 37.07
CA GLY A 111 3.64 -12.49 36.81
C GLY A 111 2.89 -13.66 36.16
N LEU A 112 3.46 -14.28 35.12
CA LEU A 112 2.90 -15.44 34.44
C LEU A 112 2.75 -16.65 35.37
N VAL A 113 3.77 -16.93 36.19
CA VAL A 113 3.73 -18.02 37.19
C VAL A 113 2.65 -17.79 38.26
N ARG A 114 2.35 -16.54 38.61
CA ARG A 114 1.30 -16.20 39.58
C ARG A 114 -0.10 -16.43 39.02
N ILE A 115 -0.31 -16.19 37.73
CA ILE A 115 -1.61 -16.35 37.06
C ILE A 115 -1.86 -17.82 36.70
N SER A 116 -0.81 -18.60 36.39
CA SER A 116 -0.93 -20.02 36.08
C SER A 116 -1.02 -20.94 37.29
N ASN A 117 -1.01 -20.41 38.53
CA ASN A 117 -1.09 -21.21 39.74
C ASN A 117 -2.56 -21.52 40.11
N PRO A 118 -3.07 -22.75 39.88
CA PRO A 118 -4.49 -23.08 40.07
C PRO A 118 -4.93 -22.99 41.54
N ARG A 119 -3.98 -23.01 42.50
CA ARG A 119 -4.28 -22.87 43.93
C ARG A 119 -4.89 -21.50 44.28
N TRP A 120 -4.51 -20.43 43.58
CA TRP A 120 -5.03 -19.08 43.85
C TRP A 120 -6.45 -18.87 43.30
N ILE A 121 -6.77 -19.51 42.17
CA ILE A 121 -8.10 -19.48 41.56
C ILE A 121 -9.10 -20.26 42.44
N LEU A 122 -8.69 -21.41 42.98
CA LEU A 122 -9.53 -22.23 43.85
C LEU A 122 -9.82 -21.58 45.21
N THR A 123 -8.95 -20.71 45.72
CA THR A 123 -9.20 -19.97 46.99
C THR A 123 -10.20 -18.81 46.87
N ARG A 124 -10.62 -18.42 45.67
CA ARG A 124 -11.69 -17.41 45.45
C ARG A 124 -13.06 -18.01 45.14
N LEU A 125 -13.17 -19.34 45.04
CA LEU A 125 -14.40 -20.06 44.70
C LEU A 125 -15.02 -20.79 45.91
N ARG A 126 -14.66 -20.43 47.14
CA ARG A 126 -15.29 -20.94 48.35
C ARG A 126 -15.96 -19.85 49.15
#